data_AF-A0A945PT47-F1
#
_entry.id   AF-A0A945PT47-F1
#
_cell.length_a   1.000
_cell.length_b   1.000
_cell.length_c   1.000
_cell.angle_alpha   90.00
_cell.angle_beta   90.00
_cell.angle_gamma   90.00
#
_symmetry.space_group_name_H-M   'P 1'
#
loop_
_entity.id
_entity.type
_entity.pdbx_description
1 polymer ?
#
loop_
_entity_poly.entity_id
_entity_poly.type
_entity_poly.pdbx_seq_one_letter_code
_entity_poly.pdbx_strand_id
1 'polypeptide(L)' 'MTPRRAWRYNVAGWLLFTASAAFFMWAAIRADDWINLIAALLFLVACLVFLVPVWRLRPPRD' A
#
# COMPACT_ATOMS: atom_id res chain seq x y z
N MET A 1 -12.31 -18.52 -7.73
CA MET A 1 -12.18 -17.80 -6.43
C MET A 1 -13.43 -16.95 -6.23
N THR A 2 -14.05 -16.95 -5.05
CA THR A 2 -15.20 -16.07 -4.79
C THR A 2 -14.77 -14.59 -4.78
N PRO A 3 -15.57 -13.67 -5.36
CA PRO A 3 -15.20 -12.25 -5.51
C PRO A 3 -14.84 -11.58 -4.17
N ARG A 4 -15.45 -12.02 -3.06
CA ARG A 4 -15.09 -11.59 -1.70
C ARG A 4 -13.69 -11.99 -1.23
N ARG A 5 -13.25 -13.20 -1.56
CA ARG A 5 -11.89 -13.65 -1.20
C ARG A 5 -10.86 -12.86 -2.00
N ALA A 6 -11.11 -12.63 -3.28
CA ALA A 6 -10.25 -11.79 -4.12
C ALA A 6 -10.14 -10.36 -3.57
N TRP A 7 -11.25 -9.73 -3.18
CA TRP A 7 -11.24 -8.40 -2.55
C TRP A 7 -10.44 -8.37 -1.25
N ARG A 8 -10.63 -9.37 -0.37
CA ARG A 8 -9.87 -9.49 0.90
C ARG A 8 -8.37 -9.64 0.68
N TYR A 9 -7.94 -10.47 -0.28
CA TYR A 9 -6.53 -10.61 -0.61
C TYR A 9 -5.94 -9.32 -1.19
N ASN A 10 -6.70 -8.60 -2.01
CA ASN A 10 -6.26 -7.33 -2.56
C ASN A 10 -6.08 -6.28 -1.45
N VAL A 11 -7.03 -6.16 -0.52
CA VAL A 11 -6.93 -5.29 0.67
C VAL A 11 -5.74 -5.67 1.56
N ALA A 12 -5.56 -6.97 1.82
CA ALA A 12 -4.42 -7.46 2.61
C ALA A 12 -3.08 -7.14 1.93
N GLY A 13 -2.99 -7.29 0.60
CA GLY A 13 -1.82 -6.93 -0.20
C GLY A 13 -1.52 -5.43 -0.14
N TRP A 14 -2.54 -4.58 -0.25
CA TRP A 14 -2.37 -3.13 -0.10
C TRP A 14 -1.92 -2.70 1.29
N LEU A 15 -2.44 -3.34 2.35
CA LEU A 15 -1.97 -3.11 3.72
C LEU A 15 -0.50 -3.50 3.87
N LEU A 16 -0.10 -4.65 3.32
CA LEU A 16 1.29 -5.09 3.33
C LEU A 16 2.20 -4.11 2.57
N PHE A 17 1.77 -3.65 1.40
CA PHE A 17 2.53 -2.68 0.60
C PHE A 17 2.74 -1.36 1.33
N THR A 18 1.69 -0.85 1.97
CA THR A 18 1.75 0.40 2.75
C THR A 18 2.68 0.24 3.95
N ALA A 19 2.62 -0.89 4.66
CA ALA A 19 3.52 -1.20 5.77
C ALA A 19 4.98 -1.28 5.31
N SER A 20 5.25 -1.99 4.21
CA SER A 20 6.61 -2.08 3.63
C SER A 20 7.14 -0.71 3.19
N ALA A 21 6.30 0.14 2.59
CA ALA A 21 6.69 1.50 2.22
C ALA A 21 7.11 2.34 3.44
N ALA A 22 6.42 2.21 4.57
CA ALA A 22 6.79 2.87 5.82
C ALA A 22 8.15 2.36 6.35
N PHE A 23 8.40 1.04 6.29
CA PHE A 23 9.71 0.48 6.68
C PHE A 23 10.84 0.93 5.74
N PHE A 24 10.61 1.00 4.43
CA PHE A 24 11.60 1.51 3.48
C PHE A 24 11.92 2.97 3.74
N MET A 25 10.91 3.79 4.02
CA MET A 25 11.13 5.18 4.40
C MET A 25 11.94 5.29 5.69
N TRP A 26 11.61 4.50 6.72
CA TRP A 26 12.39 4.44 7.96
C TRP A 26 13.86 4.05 7.69
N ALA A 27 14.08 3.03 6.88
CA ALA A 27 15.42 2.57 6.52
C ALA A 27 16.22 3.65 5.77
N ALA A 28 15.57 4.37 4.86
CA ALA A 28 16.18 5.48 4.13
C ALA A 28 16.59 6.64 5.05
N ILE A 29 15.73 7.02 6.01
CA ILE A 29 16.07 8.03 7.04
C ILE A 29 17.28 7.59 7.86
N ARG A 30 17.32 6.32 8.27
CA ARG A 30 18.45 5.74 9.04
C ARG A 30 19.76 5.70 8.24
N ALA A 31 19.69 5.65 6.91
CA ALA A 31 20.84 5.56 6.02
C ALA A 31 21.29 6.92 5.48
N ASP A 32 20.62 8.03 5.84
CA ASP A 32 20.82 9.37 5.24
C ASP A 32 20.71 9.37 3.70
N ASP A 33 19.97 8.39 3.15
CA ASP A 33 19.82 8.21 1.70
C ASP A 33 18.60 8.97 1.21
N TRP A 34 18.84 10.22 0.81
CA TRP A 34 17.82 11.12 0.27
C TRP A 34 17.12 10.58 -0.99
N ILE A 35 17.81 9.76 -1.79
CA ILE A 35 17.23 9.18 -3.01
C ILE A 35 16.22 8.11 -2.63
N ASN A 36 16.59 7.19 -1.74
CA ASN A 36 15.67 6.18 -1.24
C ASN A 36 14.50 6.79 -0.44
N LEU A 37 14.74 7.90 0.26
CA LEU A 37 13.67 8.61 0.98
C LEU A 37 12.60 9.12 0.00
N ILE A 38 13.00 9.77 -1.09
CA ILE A 38 12.09 10.29 -2.10
C ILE A 38 11.38 9.15 -2.83
N ALA A 39 12.11 8.07 -3.17
CA ALA A 39 11.53 6.88 -3.79
C ALA A 39 10.47 6.23 -2.88
N ALA A 40 10.77 6.05 -1.59
CA ALA A 40 9.83 5.49 -0.62
C ALA A 40 8.61 6.40 -0.41
N LEU A 41 8.79 7.73 -0.41
CA LEU A 41 7.69 8.69 -0.31
C LEU A 41 6.75 8.62 -1.53
N LEU A 42 7.31 8.63 -2.75
CA LEU A 42 6.52 8.48 -3.98
C LEU A 42 5.80 7.14 -4.01
N PHE A 43 6.46 6.07 -3.56
CA PHE A 43 5.87 4.75 -3.47
C PHE A 43 4.71 4.70 -2.47
N LEU A 44 4.87 5.30 -1.29
CA LEU A 44 3.81 5.41 -0.28
C LEU A 44 2.60 6.18 -0.83
N VAL A 45 2.82 7.30 -1.53
CA VAL A 45 1.75 8.06 -2.17
C VAL A 45 1.02 7.23 -3.22
N ALA A 46 1.76 6.52 -4.08
CA ALA A 46 1.16 5.60 -5.05
C ALA A 46 0.32 4.54 -4.34
N CYS A 47 0.82 3.94 -3.25
CA CYS A 47 0.05 2.97 -2.48
C CYS A 47 -1.27 3.53 -1.96
N LEU A 48 -1.28 4.76 -1.45
CA LEU A 48 -2.51 5.40 -0.98
C LEU A 48 -3.49 5.69 -2.13
N VAL A 49 -3.00 6.20 -3.26
CA VAL A 49 -3.83 6.50 -4.44
C VAL A 49 -4.54 5.25 -4.95
N PHE A 50 -3.84 4.12 -5.00
CA PHE A 50 -4.43 2.85 -5.45
C PHE A 50 -5.25 2.13 -4.37
N LEU A 51 -5.04 2.41 -3.08
CA LEU A 51 -5.88 1.91 -1.98
C LEU A 51 -7.32 2.48 -2.03
N VAL A 52 -7.47 3.77 -2.42
CA VAL A 52 -8.76 4.46 -2.50
C VAL A 52 -9.82 3.73 -3.36
N PRO A 53 -9.54 3.31 -4.61
CA PRO A 53 -10.52 2.60 -5.43
C PRO A 53 -10.86 1.21 -4.88
N VAL A 54 -9.92 0.51 -4.23
CA VAL A 54 -10.18 -0.79 -3.59
C VAL A 54 -11.22 -0.65 -2.47
N TRP A 55 -11.21 0.46 -1.73
CA TRP A 55 -12.22 0.76 -0.72
C TRP A 55 -13.57 1.17 -1.32
N ARG A 56 -13.58 1.89 -2.45
CA ARG A 56 -14.83 2.27 -3.14
C ARG A 56 -15.51 1.10 -3.86
N LEU A 57 -14.74 0.16 -4.41
CA LEU A 57 -15.24 -1.11 -4.97
C LEU A 57 -15.51 -2.14 -3.87
N ARG A 58 -16.28 -1.75 -2.85
CA ARG A 58 -16.77 -2.69 -1.83
C ARG A 58 -17.93 -3.50 -2.42
N PRO A 59 -17.81 -4.82 -2.63
CA PRO A 59 -18.95 -5.63 -3.06
C PRO A 59 -20.03 -5.61 -1.96
N PRO A 60 -21.33 -5.56 -2.32
CA PRO A 60 -22.44 -5.59 -1.38
C PRO A 60 -22.36 -6.76 -0.39
N ARG A 61 -22.91 -6.56 0.81
CA ARG A 61 -23.14 -7.64 1.77
C ARG A 61 -24.43 -8.35 1.35
N ASP A 62 -24.30 -9.42 0.58
CA ASP A 62 -25.33 -10.47 0.51
C ASP A 62 -25.48 -11.11 1.90
#